data_AF-A0A6H1TV15-F1
#
_entry.id   AF-A0A6H1TV15-F1
#
_cell.length_a   1.000
_cell.length_b   1.000
_cell.length_c   1.000
_cell.angle_alpha   90.00
_cell.angle_beta   90.00
_cell.angle_gamma   90.00
#
_symmetry.space_group_name_H-M   'P 1'
#
loop_
_entity.id
_entity.type
_entity.pdbx_description
1 polymer ?
#
loop_
_entity_poly.entity_id
_entity_poly.type
_entity_poly.pdbx_seq_one_letter_code
_entity_poly.pdbx_strand_id
1 'polypeptide(L)' 'MVQSRALLLTDCEHPTPELITFCEKLTGVIAVAFLTDDLLDAPLKGFPPNQANLISAIQTWLEEI' A
#
# COMPACT_ATOMS: atom_id res chain seq x y z
N MET A 1 12.51 -15.56 -9.38
CA MET A 1 11.94 -14.72 -8.30
C MET A 1 11.63 -13.38 -8.92
N VAL A 2 10.36 -13.03 -9.02
CA VAL A 2 9.95 -11.69 -9.51
C VAL A 2 10.35 -10.71 -8.40
N GLN A 3 11.13 -9.67 -8.74
CA GLN A 3 11.44 -8.60 -7.79
C GLN A 3 10.27 -7.64 -7.75
N SER A 4 9.36 -7.84 -6.81
CA SER A 4 8.26 -6.91 -6.54
C SER A 4 8.82 -5.66 -5.86
N ARG A 5 8.59 -4.49 -6.48
CA ARG A 5 8.92 -3.19 -5.89
C ARG A 5 7.66 -2.62 -5.28
N ALA A 6 7.79 -2.04 -4.09
CA ALA A 6 6.69 -1.44 -3.36
C ALA A 6 7.03 -0.03 -2.91
N LEU A 7 6.05 0.87 -2.98
CA LEU A 7 6.07 2.16 -2.32
C LEU A 7 5.15 2.10 -1.10
N LEU A 8 5.70 2.36 0.09
CA LEU A 8 4.95 2.47 1.32
C LEU A 8 4.88 3.94 1.73
N LEU A 9 3.66 4.50 1.78
CA LEU A 9 3.42 5.84 2.30
C LEU A 9 3.07 5.75 3.79
N THR A 10 3.86 6.42 4.63
CA THR A 10 3.66 6.51 6.08
C THR A 10 3.09 7.87 6.47
N ASP A 11 2.63 8.00 7.71
CA ASP A 11 2.06 9.25 8.25
C ASP A 11 0.90 9.82 7.41
N CYS A 12 0.15 8.93 6.76
CA CYS A 12 -1.02 9.23 5.96
C CYS A 12 -2.25 8.59 6.61
N GLU A 13 -2.62 9.05 7.81
CA GLU A 13 -3.79 8.49 8.54
C GLU A 13 -5.05 8.53 7.68
N HIS A 14 -5.27 9.63 6.95
CA HIS A 14 -6.36 9.79 5.99
C HIS A 14 -5.81 10.28 4.65
N PRO A 15 -5.46 9.39 3.70
CA PRO A 15 -4.95 9.80 2.40
C PRO A 15 -5.99 10.61 1.63
N THR A 16 -5.61 11.78 1.12
CA THR A 16 -6.54 12.62 0.39
C THR A 16 -6.92 11.99 -0.96
N PRO A 17 -8.11 12.30 -1.51
CA PRO A 17 -8.51 11.79 -2.82
C PRO A 17 -7.49 12.06 -3.93
N GLU A 18 -6.83 13.22 -3.92
CA GLU A 18 -5.80 13.58 -4.90
C GLU A 18 -4.57 12.69 -4.79
N LEU A 19 -4.16 12.36 -3.56
CA LEU A 19 -3.04 11.45 -3.31
C LEU A 19 -3.38 10.02 -3.75
N ILE A 20 -4.60 9.56 -3.45
CA ILE A 20 -5.12 8.26 -3.91
C ILE A 20 -5.08 8.20 -5.44
N THR A 21 -5.69 9.19 -6.12
CA THR A 21 -5.72 9.27 -7.60
C THR A 21 -4.32 9.35 -8.20
N PHE A 22 -3.38 10.02 -7.53
CA PHE A 22 -1.98 10.03 -7.97
C PHE A 22 -1.34 8.64 -7.87
N CYS A 23 -1.51 7.97 -6.72
CA CYS A 23 -0.96 6.65 -6.47
C CYS A 23 -1.54 5.58 -7.39
N GLU A 24 -2.83 5.64 -7.72
CA GLU A 24 -3.48 4.75 -8.71
C GLU A 24 -2.76 4.78 -10.06
N LYS A 25 -2.25 5.94 -10.51
CA LYS A 25 -1.51 6.05 -11.78
C LYS A 25 -0.16 5.32 -11.76
N LEU A 26 0.39 5.05 -10.57
CA LEU A 26 1.64 4.32 -10.40
C LEU A 26 1.41 2.80 -10.35
N THR A 27 0.19 2.37 -10.02
CA THR A 27 -0.17 0.96 -9.96
C THR A 27 -0.06 0.33 -11.35
N GLY A 28 0.67 -0.79 -11.43
CA GLY A 28 1.10 -1.42 -12.69
C GLY A 28 2.58 -1.25 -13.03
N VAL A 29 3.27 -0.27 -12.42
CA VAL A 29 4.74 -0.14 -12.45
C VAL A 29 5.34 -0.51 -11.10
N ILE A 30 4.69 -0.09 -10.01
CA ILE A 30 5.07 -0.39 -8.63
C ILE A 30 3.83 -0.69 -7.82
N ALA A 31 3.93 -1.62 -6.86
CA ALA A 31 2.86 -1.84 -5.89
C ALA A 31 2.83 -0.66 -4.91
N VAL A 32 1.65 -0.14 -4.58
CA VAL A 32 1.52 1.02 -3.69
C VAL A 32 0.67 0.66 -2.48
N ALA A 33 1.20 0.95 -1.29
CA ALA A 33 0.54 0.72 -0.03
C ALA A 33 0.62 1.95 0.89
N PHE A 34 -0.38 2.10 1.75
CA PHE A 34 -0.51 3.17 2.72
C PHE A 34 -0.55 2.59 4.14
N LEU A 35 0.13 3.23 5.08
CA LEU A 35 -0.14 3.02 6.50
C LEU A 35 -1.29 3.93 6.93
N THR A 36 -2.48 3.35 6.99
CA THR A 36 -3.74 4.04 7.22
C THR A 36 -4.76 3.05 7.80
N ASP A 37 -5.67 3.56 8.62
CA ASP A 37 -6.86 2.80 9.05
C ASP A 37 -7.98 2.82 7.99
N ASP A 38 -7.85 3.65 6.95
CA ASP A 38 -8.82 3.75 5.87
C ASP A 38 -8.77 2.51 4.97
N LEU A 39 -9.94 2.00 4.62
CA LEU A 39 -10.09 0.94 3.64
C LEU A 39 -9.92 1.52 2.23
N LEU A 40 -8.80 1.16 1.58
CA LEU A 40 -8.52 1.54 0.20
C LEU A 40 -8.95 0.43 -0.76
N ASP A 41 -9.54 0.83 -1.88
CA ASP A 41 -9.91 -0.08 -2.96
C ASP A 41 -8.67 -0.54 -3.75
N ALA A 42 -8.76 -1.75 -4.29
CA ALA A 42 -7.76 -2.24 -5.24
C ALA A 42 -7.70 -1.29 -6.45
N PRO A 43 -6.50 -1.00 -7.01
CA PRO A 43 -5.23 -1.71 -6.81
C PRO A 43 -4.34 -1.19 -5.66
N LEU A 44 -4.82 -0.27 -4.82
CA LEU A 44 -4.09 0.21 -3.64
C LEU A 44 -4.30 -0.71 -2.44
N LYS A 45 -3.38 -0.65 -1.48
CA LYS A 45 -3.48 -1.42 -0.23
C LYS A 45 -3.35 -0.52 1.00
N GLY A 46 -4.31 -0.59 1.92
CA GLY A 46 -4.20 -0.02 3.25
C GLY A 46 -3.68 -1.06 4.25
N PHE A 47 -2.75 -0.66 5.12
CA PHE A 47 -2.30 -1.42 6.28
C PHE A 47 -2.47 -0.56 7.55
N PRO A 48 -3.10 -1.09 8.61
CA PRO A 48 -3.24 -0.35 9.87
C PRO A 48 -1.87 -0.03 10.49
N PRO A 49 -1.64 1.20 11.00
CA PRO A 49 -0.35 1.60 11.58
C PRO A 49 0.03 0.78 12.84
N ASN A 50 -0.96 0.26 13.57
CA ASN A 50 -0.76 -0.56 14.76
C ASN A 50 -0.69 -2.07 14.48
N GLN A 51 -0.47 -2.46 13.23
CA GLN A 51 -0.43 -3.87 12.86
C GLN A 51 0.78 -4.59 13.45
N ALA A 52 0.54 -5.74 14.09
CA ALA A 52 1.60 -6.62 14.54
C ALA A 52 2.38 -7.19 13.33
N ASN A 53 3.69 -6.94 13.30
CA ASN A 53 4.62 -7.41 12.26
C ASN A 53 4.24 -6.96 10.83
N LEU A 54 4.26 -5.65 10.61
CA LEU A 54 4.01 -4.99 9.32
C LEU A 54 4.86 -5.54 8.16
N ILE A 55 6.13 -5.91 8.42
CA ILE A 55 7.02 -6.43 7.38
C ILE A 55 6.47 -7.72 6.76
N SER A 56 6.08 -8.68 7.60
CA SER A 56 5.52 -9.94 7.11
C SER A 56 4.21 -9.73 6.34
N ALA A 57 3.38 -8.78 6.77
CA ALA A 57 2.14 -8.46 6.07
C ALA A 57 2.37 -7.87 4.68
N ILE A 58 3.35 -6.96 4.55
CA ILE A 58 3.76 -6.43 3.26
C ILE A 58 4.34 -7.53 2.39
N GLN A 59 5.17 -8.43 2.93
CA GLN A 59 5.74 -9.56 2.18
C GLN A 59 4.65 -10.49 1.64
N THR A 60 3.71 -10.91 2.49
CA THR A 60 2.58 -11.75 2.06
C THR A 60 1.75 -11.06 0.97
N TRP A 61 1.44 -9.78 1.14
CA TRP A 61 0.72 -9.03 0.12
C TRP A 61 1.48 -8.96 -1.22
N LEU A 62 2.81 -8.75 -1.18
CA LEU A 62 3.64 -8.73 -2.40
C LEU A 62 3.77 -10.09 -3.08
N GLU A 63 3.51 -11.19 -2.38
CA GLU A 63 3.47 -12.55 -2.92
C GLU A 63 2.10 -12.89 -3.54
N GLU A 64 1.03 -12.18 -3.15
CA GLU A 64 -0.34 -12.36 -3.66
C GLU A 64 -0.61 -11.64 -5.00
N ILE A 65 0.17 -10.60 -5.32
CA ILE A 65 0.08 -9.81 -6.56
C ILE A 65 0.93 -10.38 -7.70
#